data_AF-A0A3E0U3Y4-F1
#
_entry.id   AF-A0A3E0U3Y4-F1
#
_cell.length_a   1.000
_cell.length_b   1.000
_cell.length_c   1.000
_cell.angle_alpha   90.00
_cell.angle_beta   90.00
_cell.angle_gamma   90.00
#
_symmetry.space_group_name_H-M   'P 1'
#
loop_
_entity.id
_entity.type
_entity.pdbx_description
1 polymer ?
#
loop_
_entity_poly.entity_id
_entity_poly.type
_entity_poly.pdbx_seq_one_letter_code
_entity_poly.pdbx_strand_id
1 'polypeptide(L)'
;MPIESFVLGIHLIMIFLAGAFGGILEFLNRFDLIRDSKSTESNHNSHHVGYRAHPLYDKVELSFRELVWIGFTHTLHGVGGAFAVTLSLFSLNQFKLELTDENQLFLISLYVIGGYGGSRFLDKVKYSIENQFQKSARQMEENLFSRIDTAREKASLEVIASDIISQAYNVLEMKLDKSRSDIQHIVDDLEDLMDKGVTLPRHFWRKAAIMLGRLYRHKFDDLNKGLLALNKFIDGSRKLNKLDEHFVAVLFNVACYKTELIKNSKAENASEGFQEVEKILEEAISISPAVRDQIYGSDDSSTTADKDLKAYRDWQKSQASGQSSS
;
A
#
# COMPACT_ATOMS: atom_id res chain seq x y z
N MET A 1 -25.05 -44.12 29.42
CA MET A 1 -23.90 -43.21 29.52
C MET A 1 -22.58 -43.82 30.03
N PRO A 2 -22.51 -44.86 30.90
CA PRO A 2 -21.20 -45.36 31.36
C PRO A 2 -20.41 -46.14 30.29
N ILE A 3 -21.09 -46.68 29.27
CA ILE A 3 -20.47 -47.52 28.24
C ILE A 3 -19.63 -46.69 27.25
N GLU A 4 -20.11 -45.52 26.81
CA GLU A 4 -19.38 -44.68 25.85
C GLU A 4 -18.10 -44.08 26.43
N SER A 5 -18.13 -43.70 27.71
CA SER A 5 -16.95 -43.19 28.42
C SER A 5 -15.89 -44.28 28.61
N PHE A 6 -16.31 -45.53 28.80
CA PHE A 6 -15.41 -46.68 28.91
C PHE A 6 -14.73 -47.00 27.58
N VAL A 7 -15.50 -47.02 26.48
CA VAL A 7 -14.98 -47.25 25.12
C VAL A 7 -13.97 -46.17 24.72
N LEU A 8 -14.29 -44.89 24.98
CA LEU A 8 -13.37 -43.78 24.73
C LEU A 8 -12.06 -43.91 25.54
N GLY A 9 -12.15 -44.35 26.80
CA GLY A 9 -10.99 -44.62 27.64
C GLY A 9 -10.05 -45.69 27.05
N ILE A 10 -10.61 -46.78 26.53
CA ILE A 10 -9.83 -47.83 25.85
C ILE A 10 -9.14 -47.28 24.60
N HIS A 11 -9.83 -46.48 23.78
CA HIS A 11 -9.23 -45.85 22.61
C HIS A 11 -8.08 -44.90 22.96
N LEU A 12 -8.22 -44.07 23.98
CA LEU A 12 -7.14 -43.18 24.43
C LEU A 12 -5.90 -43.96 24.90
N ILE A 13 -6.11 -45.09 25.61
CA ILE A 13 -5.02 -45.98 26.02
C ILE A 13 -4.36 -46.61 24.78
N MET A 14 -5.13 -47.08 23.80
CA MET A 14 -4.60 -47.65 22.56
C MET A 14 -3.81 -46.62 21.75
N ILE A 15 -4.31 -45.38 21.61
CA ILE A 15 -3.60 -44.29 20.92
C ILE A 15 -2.26 -44.01 21.61
N PHE A 16 -2.27 -43.93 22.94
CA PHE A 16 -1.07 -43.67 23.72
C PHE A 16 -0.04 -44.79 23.58
N LEU A 17 -0.43 -46.05 23.78
CA LEU A 17 0.48 -47.20 23.73
C LEU A 17 1.01 -47.44 22.31
N ALA A 18 0.14 -47.42 21.31
CA ALA A 18 0.51 -47.64 19.92
C ALA A 18 1.33 -46.47 19.35
N GLY A 19 0.96 -45.23 19.68
CA GLY A 19 1.73 -44.04 19.31
C GLY A 19 3.11 -44.00 19.96
N ALA A 20 3.20 -44.32 21.26
CA ALA A 20 4.47 -44.47 21.96
C ALA A 20 5.35 -45.55 21.33
N PHE A 21 4.77 -46.71 21.00
CA PHE A 21 5.48 -47.79 20.33
C PHE A 21 5.98 -47.39 18.95
N GLY A 22 5.17 -46.68 18.15
CA GLY A 22 5.58 -46.12 16.86
C GLY A 22 6.75 -45.14 17.00
N GLY A 23 6.74 -44.27 18.02
CA GLY A 23 7.84 -43.36 18.34
C GLY A 23 9.13 -44.08 18.76
N ILE A 24 9.00 -45.16 19.54
CA ILE A 24 10.15 -46.02 19.93
C ILE A 24 10.72 -46.74 18.71
N LEU A 25 9.88 -47.29 17.83
CA LEU A 25 10.33 -47.94 16.59
C LEU A 25 11.06 -46.96 15.68
N GLU A 26 10.58 -45.71 15.60
CA GLU A 26 11.24 -44.69 14.81
C GLU A 26 12.59 -44.28 15.42
N PHE A 27 12.65 -44.15 16.75
CA PHE A 27 13.90 -43.94 17.47
C PHE A 27 14.89 -45.08 17.17
N LEU A 28 14.50 -46.35 17.37
CA LEU A 28 15.34 -47.50 17.08
C LEU A 28 15.79 -47.55 15.61
N ASN A 29 14.90 -47.23 14.66
CA ASN A 29 15.23 -47.18 13.24
C ASN A 29 16.18 -46.03 12.88
N ARG A 30 16.23 -44.95 13.66
CA ARG A 30 17.22 -43.86 13.50
C ARG A 30 18.57 -44.19 14.15
N PHE A 31 18.57 -45.10 15.11
CA PHE A 31 19.74 -45.58 15.86
C PHE A 31 19.95 -47.08 15.59
N ASP A 32 20.08 -47.43 14.31
CA ASP A 32 20.23 -48.82 13.85
C ASP A 32 21.43 -49.47 14.58
N LEU A 33 21.12 -50.40 15.46
CA LEU A 33 22.05 -51.09 16.35
C LEU A 33 22.76 -52.18 15.54
N ILE A 34 23.64 -51.77 14.62
CA ILE A 34 24.53 -52.70 13.92
C ILE A 34 25.49 -53.27 14.96
N ARG A 35 25.15 -54.43 15.52
CA ARG A 35 26.08 -55.27 16.26
C ARG A 35 27.04 -55.86 15.23
N ASP A 36 28.13 -55.16 14.94
CA ASP A 36 29.23 -55.71 14.14
C ASP A 36 29.74 -56.98 14.83
N SER A 37 29.34 -58.14 14.33
CA SER A 37 29.83 -59.45 14.78
C SER A 37 31.11 -59.87 14.07
N LYS A 38 31.79 -58.94 13.40
CA LYS A 38 33.07 -59.18 12.72
C LYS A 38 34.03 -58.00 12.88
N SER A 39 34.61 -57.87 14.07
CA SER A 39 35.96 -57.31 14.21
C SER A 39 36.92 -58.42 14.66
N THR A 40 37.39 -59.15 13.66
CA THR A 40 38.66 -59.85 13.69
C THR A 40 39.75 -58.88 14.15
N GLU A 41 40.48 -59.27 15.19
CA GLU A 41 41.84 -58.85 15.56
C GLU A 41 42.25 -57.38 15.31
N SER A 42 42.16 -56.57 16.36
CA SER A 42 43.16 -55.52 16.59
C SER A 42 43.18 -55.13 18.06
N ASN A 43 44.31 -55.45 18.71
CA ASN A 43 44.73 -54.99 20.02
C ASN A 43 44.50 -53.47 20.20
N HIS A 44 43.61 -53.07 21.11
CA HIS A 44 43.96 -52.39 22.36
C HIS A 44 42.70 -52.02 23.14
N ASN A 45 42.86 -52.01 24.47
CA ASN A 45 41.82 -51.83 25.47
C ASN A 45 40.97 -50.57 25.26
N SER A 46 39.75 -50.74 24.74
CA SER A 46 38.59 -49.96 25.16
C SER A 46 37.32 -50.70 24.74
N HIS A 47 36.54 -51.17 25.72
CA HIS A 47 35.18 -51.64 25.49
C HIS A 47 34.29 -50.43 25.17
N HIS A 48 34.24 -50.03 23.90
CA HIS A 48 33.23 -49.11 23.40
C HIS A 48 32.38 -49.81 22.34
N VAL A 49 31.14 -50.12 22.71
CA VAL A 49 30.08 -50.50 21.78
C VAL A 49 29.74 -49.24 20.99
N GLY A 50 30.22 -49.15 19.74
CA GLY A 50 29.96 -48.02 18.86
C GLY A 50 28.57 -48.13 18.23
N TYR A 51 27.70 -47.15 18.46
CA TYR A 51 26.40 -47.02 17.83
C TYR A 51 26.54 -46.07 16.62
N ARG A 52 26.26 -46.52 15.40
CA ARG A 52 26.21 -45.63 14.23
C ARG A 52 24.83 -45.01 14.12
N ALA A 53 24.70 -43.75 14.49
CA ALA A 53 23.48 -42.98 14.34
C ALA A 53 23.36 -42.38 12.92
N HIS A 54 22.13 -42.04 12.50
CA HIS A 54 21.82 -41.29 11.27
C HIS A 54 22.84 -40.15 10.99
N PRO A 55 23.16 -39.77 9.73
CA PRO A 55 24.22 -38.81 9.36
C PRO A 55 24.21 -37.42 10.03
N LEU A 56 23.14 -37.05 10.75
CA LEU A 56 23.07 -35.85 11.59
C LEU A 56 23.78 -36.03 12.96
N TYR A 57 24.08 -37.27 13.36
CA TYR A 57 24.61 -37.67 14.66
C TYR A 57 25.92 -38.46 14.54
N ASP A 58 26.47 -38.61 13.33
CA ASP A 58 27.65 -39.44 13.00
C ASP A 58 28.97 -38.96 13.66
N LYS A 59 28.92 -37.90 14.49
CA LYS A 59 30.07 -37.29 15.18
C LYS A 59 29.79 -36.86 16.62
N VAL A 60 28.64 -37.22 17.20
CA VAL A 60 28.29 -36.80 18.57
C VAL A 60 28.33 -38.02 19.49
N GLU A 61 29.28 -38.03 20.43
CA GLU A 61 29.27 -38.97 21.54
C GLU A 61 28.08 -38.64 22.45
N LEU A 62 26.97 -39.37 22.26
CA LEU A 62 25.77 -39.18 23.07
C LEU A 62 25.93 -39.92 24.40
N SER A 63 25.81 -39.19 25.50
CA SER A 63 25.69 -39.78 26.83
C SER A 63 24.38 -40.58 26.94
N PHE A 64 24.36 -41.60 27.82
CA PHE A 64 23.15 -42.38 28.07
C PHE A 64 21.94 -41.50 28.44
N ARG A 65 22.18 -40.41 29.17
CA ARG A 65 21.15 -39.44 29.55
C ARG A 65 20.53 -38.74 28.32
N GLU A 66 21.35 -38.34 27.36
CA GLU A 66 20.88 -37.71 26.12
C GLU A 66 20.12 -38.72 25.26
N LEU A 67 20.57 -39.97 25.22
CA LEU A 67 19.89 -41.05 24.49
C LEU A 67 18.50 -41.34 25.07
N VAL A 68 18.36 -41.38 26.40
CA VAL A 68 17.07 -41.49 27.10
C VAL A 68 16.18 -40.28 26.81
N TRP A 69 16.74 -39.07 26.81
CA TRP A 69 15.98 -37.85 26.51
C TRP A 69 15.47 -37.84 25.06
N ILE A 70 16.31 -38.20 24.10
CA ILE A 70 15.94 -38.30 22.68
C ILE A 70 14.85 -39.36 22.51
N GLY A 71 15.01 -40.54 23.11
CA GLY A 71 13.99 -41.60 23.10
C GLY A 71 12.65 -41.14 23.69
N PHE A 72 12.67 -40.37 24.79
CA PHE A 72 11.48 -39.77 25.37
C PHE A 72 10.81 -38.78 24.42
N THR A 73 11.57 -37.89 23.77
CA THR A 73 10.99 -36.96 22.80
C THR A 73 10.38 -37.67 21.59
N HIS A 74 11.02 -38.71 21.03
CA HIS A 74 10.43 -39.49 19.94
C HIS A 74 9.15 -40.21 20.36
N THR A 75 9.10 -40.71 21.60
CA THR A 75 7.89 -41.32 22.17
C THR A 75 6.74 -40.30 22.24
N LEU A 76 7.02 -39.08 22.71
CA LEU A 76 6.02 -37.99 22.75
C LEU A 76 5.53 -37.59 21.34
N HIS A 77 6.44 -37.47 20.37
CA HIS A 77 6.07 -37.19 18.98
C HIS A 77 5.24 -38.33 18.38
N GLY A 78 5.55 -39.59 18.73
CA GLY A 78 4.80 -40.76 18.30
C GLY A 78 3.36 -40.76 18.83
N VAL A 79 3.19 -40.43 20.11
CA VAL A 79 1.85 -40.24 20.71
C VAL A 79 1.10 -39.11 19.99
N GLY A 80 1.75 -37.96 19.76
CA GLY A 80 1.16 -36.84 19.03
C GLY A 80 0.73 -37.20 17.59
N GLY A 81 1.54 -38.00 16.88
CA GLY A 81 1.22 -38.50 15.54
C GLY A 81 -0.01 -39.42 15.52
N ALA A 82 -0.12 -40.33 16.49
CA ALA A 82 -1.29 -41.19 16.63
C ALA A 82 -2.58 -40.39 16.93
N PHE A 83 -2.49 -39.34 17.75
CA PHE A 83 -3.60 -38.41 17.97
C PHE A 83 -4.00 -37.66 16.69
N ALA A 84 -3.03 -37.19 15.89
CA ALA A 84 -3.30 -36.48 14.64
C ALA A 84 -4.02 -37.38 13.61
N VAL A 85 -3.62 -38.65 13.50
CA VAL A 85 -4.32 -39.64 12.65
C VAL A 85 -5.75 -39.87 13.14
N THR A 86 -5.94 -40.04 14.46
CA THR A 86 -7.26 -40.21 15.06
C THR A 86 -8.17 -39.01 14.76
N LEU A 87 -7.68 -37.78 14.95
CA LEU A 87 -8.42 -36.55 14.69
C LEU A 87 -8.79 -36.41 13.19
N SER A 88 -7.90 -36.84 12.30
CA SER A 88 -8.15 -36.84 10.85
C SER A 88 -9.25 -37.83 10.47
N LEU A 89 -9.26 -39.03 11.05
CA LEU A 89 -10.30 -40.03 10.83
C LEU A 89 -11.67 -39.58 11.34
N PHE A 90 -11.72 -38.88 12.48
CA PHE A 90 -12.95 -38.25 12.98
C PHE A 90 -13.44 -37.16 12.03
N SER A 91 -12.53 -36.32 11.53
CA SER A 91 -12.86 -35.20 10.63
C SER A 91 -13.38 -35.66 9.26
N LEU A 92 -12.95 -36.84 8.79
CA LEU A 92 -13.43 -37.47 7.56
C LEU A 92 -14.76 -38.23 7.73
N ASN A 93 -15.32 -38.25 8.94
CA ASN A 93 -16.58 -38.93 9.28
C ASN A 93 -16.58 -40.44 8.95
N GLN A 94 -15.39 -41.04 8.82
CA GLN A 94 -15.18 -42.46 8.52
C GLN A 94 -15.14 -43.33 9.78
N PHE A 95 -15.28 -42.72 10.95
CA PHE A 95 -15.14 -43.40 12.23
C PHE A 95 -16.49 -43.77 12.84
N LYS A 96 -16.80 -45.07 12.87
CA LYS A 96 -17.81 -45.63 13.77
C LYS A 96 -17.08 -46.35 14.90
N LEU A 97 -17.38 -46.00 16.15
CA LEU A 97 -16.81 -46.58 17.39
C LEU A 97 -17.32 -48.01 17.62
N GLU A 98 -17.19 -48.88 16.62
CA GLU A 98 -17.58 -50.28 16.70
C GLU A 98 -16.34 -51.11 17.05
N LEU A 99 -16.27 -51.55 18.31
CA LEU A 99 -15.22 -52.42 18.86
C LEU A 99 -15.41 -53.85 18.33
N THR A 100 -15.02 -54.09 17.08
CA THR A 100 -14.78 -55.45 16.57
C THR A 100 -13.27 -55.73 16.62
N ASP A 101 -12.90 -56.99 16.83
CA ASP A 101 -11.49 -57.40 16.95
C ASP A 101 -10.66 -57.03 15.70
N GLU A 102 -11.28 -57.12 14.51
CA GLU A 102 -10.67 -56.72 13.23
C GLU A 102 -10.41 -55.20 13.17
N ASN A 103 -11.35 -54.39 13.65
CA ASN A 103 -11.21 -52.92 13.68
C ASN A 103 -10.14 -52.49 14.68
N GLN A 104 -9.99 -53.18 15.81
CA GLN A 104 -8.98 -52.84 16.82
C GLN A 104 -7.56 -53.02 16.29
N LEU A 105 -7.29 -54.14 15.61
CA LEU A 105 -5.97 -54.40 15.01
C LEU A 105 -5.64 -53.37 13.92
N PHE A 106 -6.62 -53.03 13.08
CA PHE A 106 -6.45 -51.99 12.07
C PHE A 106 -6.13 -50.62 12.70
N LEU A 107 -6.87 -50.22 13.74
CA LEU A 107 -6.63 -48.94 14.43
C LEU A 107 -5.28 -48.88 15.12
N ILE A 108 -4.87 -49.96 15.80
CA ILE A 108 -3.54 -50.06 16.40
C ILE A 108 -2.45 -49.88 15.33
N SER A 109 -2.59 -50.53 14.17
CA SER A 109 -1.63 -50.38 13.07
C SER A 109 -1.54 -48.94 12.55
N LEU A 110 -2.68 -48.25 12.43
CA LEU A 110 -2.74 -46.84 12.03
C LEU A 110 -2.11 -45.92 13.07
N TYR A 111 -2.30 -46.19 14.37
CA TYR A 111 -1.68 -45.41 15.44
C TYR A 111 -0.17 -45.64 15.50
N VAL A 112 0.32 -46.86 15.28
CA VAL A 112 1.76 -47.15 15.16
C VAL A 112 2.36 -46.43 13.94
N ILE A 113 1.70 -46.48 12.78
CA ILE A 113 2.14 -45.78 11.56
C ILE A 113 2.10 -44.27 11.75
N GLY A 114 1.03 -43.74 12.37
CA GLY A 114 0.90 -42.33 12.71
C GLY A 114 1.99 -41.86 13.67
N GLY A 115 2.34 -42.69 14.65
CA GLY A 115 3.44 -42.42 15.57
C GLY A 115 4.81 -42.49 14.91
N TYR A 116 5.05 -43.45 14.03
CA TYR A 116 6.29 -43.57 13.27
C TYR A 116 6.45 -42.44 12.22
N GLY A 117 5.37 -42.03 11.57
CA GLY A 117 5.37 -41.01 10.51
C GLY A 117 5.24 -39.57 11.03
N GLY A 118 4.66 -39.37 12.20
CA GLY A 118 4.33 -38.06 12.76
C GLY A 118 5.54 -37.14 12.91
N SER A 119 6.63 -37.64 13.47
CA SER A 119 7.91 -36.91 13.61
C SER A 119 8.53 -36.52 12.26
N ARG A 120 8.56 -37.44 11.28
CA ARG A 120 9.08 -37.17 9.93
C ARG A 120 8.27 -36.11 9.18
N PHE A 121 6.96 -36.08 9.42
CA PHE A 121 6.07 -35.09 8.81
C PHE A 121 6.20 -33.73 9.51
N LEU A 122 6.25 -33.71 10.85
CA LEU A 122 6.39 -32.49 11.64
C LEU A 122 7.68 -31.73 11.33
N ASP A 123 8.80 -32.43 11.13
CA ASP A 123 10.07 -31.79 10.74
C ASP A 123 9.96 -31.07 9.38
N LYS A 124 9.28 -31.69 8.40
CA LYS A 124 9.04 -31.08 7.08
C LYS A 124 8.06 -29.91 7.14
N VAL A 125 7.01 -30.04 7.95
CA VAL A 125 6.02 -28.98 8.15
C VAL A 125 6.64 -27.78 8.85
N LYS A 126 7.45 -28.00 9.89
CA LYS A 126 8.21 -26.95 10.57
C LYS A 126 9.09 -26.19 9.59
N TYR A 127 9.89 -26.89 8.79
CA TYR A 127 10.76 -26.27 7.80
C TYR A 127 9.97 -25.48 6.73
N SER A 128 8.82 -26.01 6.28
CA SER A 128 7.96 -25.31 5.32
C SER A 128 7.33 -24.05 5.92
N ILE A 129 6.84 -24.13 7.16
CA ILE A 129 6.24 -23.00 7.88
C ILE A 129 7.30 -21.92 8.14
N GLU A 130 8.49 -22.29 8.58
CA GLU A 130 9.58 -21.36 8.86
C GLU A 130 10.05 -20.63 7.58
N ASN A 131 10.12 -21.34 6.45
CA ASN A 131 10.37 -20.72 5.14
C ASN A 131 9.23 -19.79 4.68
N GLN A 132 7.97 -20.13 4.96
CA GLN A 132 6.84 -19.25 4.63
C GLN A 132 6.83 -17.99 5.48
N PHE A 133 7.14 -18.09 6.79
CA PHE A 133 7.28 -16.94 7.66
C PHE A 133 8.44 -16.03 7.23
N GLN A 134 9.61 -16.60 6.88
CA GLN A 134 10.73 -15.81 6.39
C GLN A 134 10.42 -15.10 5.05
N LYS A 135 9.73 -15.77 4.12
CA LYS A 135 9.30 -15.14 2.86
C LYS A 135 8.30 -14.02 3.10
N SER A 136 7.33 -14.24 3.97
CA SER A 136 6.32 -13.23 4.33
C SER A 136 6.94 -12.02 5.02
N ALA A 137 7.88 -12.25 5.94
CA ALA A 137 8.62 -11.18 6.61
C ALA A 137 9.42 -10.31 5.62
N ARG A 138 10.13 -10.91 4.68
CA ARG A 138 10.87 -10.18 3.63
C ARG A 138 9.95 -9.38 2.71
N GLN A 139 8.84 -9.96 2.29
CA GLN A 139 7.84 -9.25 1.47
C GLN A 139 7.21 -8.08 2.23
N MET A 140 6.95 -8.23 3.53
CA MET A 140 6.42 -7.15 4.35
C MET A 140 7.44 -6.02 4.51
N GLU A 141 8.71 -6.35 4.70
CA GLU A 141 9.81 -5.40 4.78
C GLU A 141 10.01 -4.62 3.47
N GLU A 142 10.07 -5.30 2.32
CA GLU A 142 10.17 -4.66 0.99
C GLU A 142 8.96 -3.75 0.69
N ASN A 143 7.74 -4.16 1.06
CA ASN A 143 6.54 -3.35 0.90
C ASN A 143 6.53 -2.12 1.83
N LEU A 144 7.13 -2.22 3.02
CA LEU A 144 7.26 -1.08 3.93
C LEU A 144 8.31 -0.10 3.42
N PHE A 145 9.48 -0.57 2.99
CA PHE A 145 10.53 0.29 2.43
C PHE A 145 10.06 1.06 1.19
N SER A 146 9.43 0.37 0.23
CA SER A 146 8.90 1.03 -0.98
C SER A 146 7.83 2.08 -0.67
N ARG A 147 6.96 1.85 0.33
CA ARG A 147 5.96 2.84 0.77
C ARG A 147 6.60 4.03 1.47
N ILE A 148 7.63 3.80 2.29
CA ILE A 148 8.37 4.87 2.97
C ILE A 148 9.09 5.75 1.94
N ASP A 149 9.73 5.15 0.94
CA ASP A 149 10.44 5.90 -0.11
C ASP A 149 9.48 6.76 -0.93
N THR A 150 8.33 6.18 -1.34
CA THR A 150 7.30 6.93 -2.08
C THR A 150 6.71 8.07 -1.24
N ALA A 151 6.47 7.83 0.06
CA ALA A 151 5.96 8.85 0.97
C ALA A 151 6.99 9.96 1.22
N ARG A 152 8.28 9.61 1.33
CA ARG A 152 9.37 10.56 1.50
C ARG A 152 9.57 11.42 0.25
N GLU A 153 9.51 10.81 -0.93
CA GLU A 153 9.58 11.54 -2.20
C GLU A 153 8.41 12.51 -2.33
N LYS A 154 7.18 12.07 -2.06
CA LYS A 154 5.99 12.94 -2.08
C LYS A 154 6.11 14.09 -1.08
N ALA A 155 6.53 13.82 0.16
CA ALA A 155 6.73 14.85 1.16
C ALA A 155 7.82 15.86 0.73
N SER A 156 8.90 15.39 0.11
CA SER A 156 9.96 16.27 -0.41
C SER A 156 9.45 17.19 -1.50
N LEU A 157 8.62 16.67 -2.43
CA LEU A 157 8.00 17.45 -3.49
C LEU A 157 7.02 18.49 -2.94
N GLU A 158 6.25 18.16 -1.90
CA GLU A 158 5.33 19.11 -1.26
C GLU A 158 6.08 20.25 -0.54
N VAL A 159 7.21 19.95 0.11
CA VAL A 159 8.08 20.98 0.73
C VAL A 159 8.65 21.91 -0.35
N ILE A 160 9.19 21.34 -1.43
CA ILE A 160 9.73 22.11 -2.55
C ILE A 160 8.64 22.98 -3.19
N ALA A 161 7.46 22.41 -3.45
CA ALA A 161 6.33 23.15 -4.02
C ALA A 161 5.88 24.30 -3.10
N SER A 162 5.83 24.06 -1.79
CA SER A 162 5.49 25.08 -0.81
C SER A 162 6.50 26.24 -0.78
N ASP A 163 7.80 25.93 -0.88
CA ASP A 163 8.84 26.96 -0.90
C ASP A 163 8.73 27.83 -2.16
N ILE A 164 8.68 27.21 -3.35
CA ILE A 164 8.55 27.92 -4.63
C ILE A 164 7.31 28.82 -4.65
N ILE A 165 6.16 28.31 -4.19
CA ILE A 165 4.92 29.12 -4.11
C ILE A 165 5.06 30.27 -3.12
N SER A 166 5.75 30.06 -2.00
CA SER A 166 6.00 31.13 -1.02
C SER A 166 6.92 32.20 -1.59
N GLN A 167 7.95 31.82 -2.35
CA GLN A 167 8.83 32.76 -3.05
C GLN A 167 8.05 33.59 -4.09
N ALA A 168 7.18 32.95 -4.87
CA ALA A 168 6.32 33.63 -5.84
C ALA A 168 5.35 34.61 -5.16
N TYR A 169 4.72 34.20 -4.06
CA TYR A 169 3.86 35.05 -3.24
C TYR A 169 4.61 36.29 -2.73
N ASN A 170 5.83 36.12 -2.22
CA ASN A 170 6.62 37.23 -1.69
C ASN A 170 7.01 38.25 -2.78
N VAL A 171 7.24 37.81 -4.02
CA VAL A 171 7.50 38.70 -5.16
C VAL A 171 6.26 39.51 -5.56
N LEU A 172 5.07 38.92 -5.42
CA LEU A 172 3.81 39.55 -5.79
C LEU A 172 3.27 40.50 -4.71
N GLU A 173 3.19 40.04 -3.45
CA GLU A 173 2.50 40.74 -2.36
C GLU A 173 3.43 41.60 -1.51
N MET A 174 4.64 41.12 -1.21
CA MET A 174 5.57 41.83 -0.33
C MET A 174 6.43 42.87 -1.06
N LYS A 175 6.17 43.10 -2.36
CA LYS A 175 6.92 44.03 -3.23
C LYS A 175 8.43 43.94 -3.05
N LEU A 176 8.95 42.72 -2.88
CA LEU A 176 10.40 42.51 -2.90
C LEU A 176 10.91 42.91 -4.29
N ASP A 177 11.80 43.91 -4.32
CA ASP A 177 12.55 44.29 -5.52
C ASP A 177 13.60 43.22 -5.80
N LYS A 178 13.14 42.12 -6.40
CA LYS A 178 14.01 41.10 -6.99
C LYS A 178 14.40 41.51 -8.40
N SER A 179 15.60 41.11 -8.83
CA SER A 179 16.03 41.34 -10.21
C SER A 179 15.14 40.55 -11.18
N ARG A 180 15.04 40.98 -12.44
CA ARG A 180 14.23 40.28 -13.45
C ARG A 180 14.69 38.84 -13.68
N SER A 181 15.99 38.56 -13.54
CA SER A 181 16.53 37.20 -13.61
C SER A 181 16.07 36.32 -12.44
N ASP A 182 16.03 36.86 -11.22
CA ASP A 182 15.55 36.09 -10.06
C ASP A 182 14.05 35.77 -10.17
N ILE A 183 13.28 36.71 -10.73
CA ILE A 183 11.86 36.47 -11.00
C ILE A 183 11.70 35.41 -12.10
N GLN A 184 12.55 35.41 -13.13
CA GLN A 184 12.54 34.38 -14.16
C GLN A 184 12.86 33.00 -13.58
N HIS A 185 13.82 32.86 -12.66
CA HIS A 185 14.09 31.59 -12.00
C HIS A 185 12.87 31.04 -11.24
N ILE A 186 12.12 31.91 -10.56
CA ILE A 186 10.88 31.50 -9.88
C ILE A 186 9.81 31.07 -10.89
N VAL A 187 9.74 31.72 -12.05
CA VAL A 187 8.85 31.32 -13.15
C VAL A 187 9.25 29.93 -13.66
N ASP A 188 10.52 29.70 -13.93
CA ASP A 188 11.03 28.41 -14.41
C ASP A 188 10.70 27.29 -13.39
N ASP A 189 10.94 27.53 -12.10
CA ASP A 189 10.60 26.60 -11.02
C ASP A 189 9.09 26.30 -10.94
N LEU A 190 8.24 27.31 -11.15
CA LEU A 190 6.79 27.14 -11.18
C LEU A 190 6.32 26.39 -12.43
N GLU A 191 6.95 26.59 -13.59
CA GLU A 191 6.68 25.85 -14.82
C GLU A 191 7.02 24.38 -14.66
N ASP A 192 8.17 24.09 -14.05
CA ASP A 192 8.59 22.75 -13.65
C ASP A 192 7.57 22.07 -12.70
N LEU A 193 7.04 22.82 -11.72
CA LEU A 193 5.96 22.33 -10.85
C LEU A 193 4.66 22.04 -11.63
N MET A 194 4.34 22.87 -12.63
CA MET A 194 3.17 22.67 -13.48
C MET A 194 3.30 21.42 -14.35
N ASP A 195 4.50 21.09 -14.83
CA ASP A 195 4.77 19.85 -15.59
C ASP A 195 4.68 18.60 -14.71
N LYS A 196 5.05 18.73 -13.43
CA LYS A 196 4.89 17.67 -12.41
C LYS A 196 3.47 17.59 -11.85
N GLY A 197 2.51 18.38 -12.35
CA GLY A 197 1.18 18.56 -11.74
C GLY A 197 0.37 17.27 -11.49
N VAL A 198 0.68 16.16 -12.17
CA VAL A 198 0.03 14.85 -11.94
C VAL A 198 0.47 14.18 -10.62
N THR A 199 1.69 14.45 -10.15
CA THR A 199 2.24 13.83 -8.92
C THR A 199 1.99 14.66 -7.66
N LEU A 200 1.71 15.95 -7.81
CA LEU A 200 1.47 16.87 -6.72
C LEU A 200 0.00 16.92 -6.29
N PRO A 201 -0.28 17.23 -5.00
CA PRO A 201 -1.62 17.60 -4.57
C PRO A 201 -2.18 18.75 -5.41
N ARG A 202 -3.47 18.63 -5.75
CA ARG A 202 -4.12 19.54 -6.69
C ARG A 202 -4.07 21.02 -6.31
N HIS A 203 -4.11 21.30 -5.01
CA HIS A 203 -4.07 22.67 -4.50
C HIS A 203 -2.73 23.35 -4.80
N PHE A 204 -1.61 22.60 -4.85
CA PHE A 204 -0.31 23.13 -5.26
C PHE A 204 -0.29 23.44 -6.77
N TRP A 205 -0.80 22.53 -7.59
CA TRP A 205 -0.91 22.75 -9.04
C TRP A 205 -1.77 23.98 -9.39
N ARG A 206 -2.91 24.14 -8.71
CA ARG A 206 -3.75 25.34 -8.82
C ARG A 206 -2.98 26.60 -8.44
N LYS A 207 -2.31 26.58 -7.27
CA LYS A 207 -1.55 27.73 -6.77
C LYS A 207 -0.42 28.09 -7.76
N ALA A 208 0.30 27.12 -8.28
CA ALA A 208 1.35 27.34 -9.28
C ALA A 208 0.80 28.02 -10.54
N ALA A 209 -0.31 27.51 -11.10
CA ALA A 209 -0.95 28.11 -12.28
C ALA A 209 -1.34 29.58 -12.05
N ILE A 210 -1.97 29.88 -10.91
CA ILE A 210 -2.39 31.24 -10.55
C ILE A 210 -1.18 32.15 -10.32
N MET A 211 -0.14 31.68 -9.63
CA MET A 211 1.06 32.47 -9.38
C MET A 211 1.82 32.77 -10.68
N LEU A 212 1.95 31.79 -11.58
CA LEU A 212 2.50 32.02 -12.93
C LEU A 212 1.70 33.06 -13.70
N GLY A 213 0.38 32.92 -13.72
CA GLY A 213 -0.51 33.90 -14.33
C GLY A 213 -0.21 35.32 -13.83
N ARG A 214 -0.15 35.48 -12.51
CA ARG A 214 0.08 36.78 -11.85
C ARG A 214 1.48 37.32 -12.09
N LEU A 215 2.52 36.48 -12.07
CA LEU A 215 3.88 36.90 -12.36
C LEU A 215 3.99 37.40 -13.80
N TYR A 216 3.46 36.64 -14.76
CA TYR A 216 3.43 37.06 -16.17
C TYR A 216 2.67 38.37 -16.37
N ARG A 217 1.51 38.52 -15.74
CA ARG A 217 0.72 39.77 -15.77
C ARG A 217 1.48 40.96 -15.16
N HIS A 218 1.95 40.84 -13.92
CA HIS A 218 2.39 42.01 -13.14
C HIS A 218 3.89 42.30 -13.22
N LYS A 219 4.72 41.32 -13.59
CA LYS A 219 6.18 41.47 -13.65
C LYS A 219 6.73 41.46 -15.08
N PHE A 220 6.03 40.82 -16.01
CA PHE A 220 6.45 40.73 -17.42
C PHE A 220 5.52 41.44 -18.40
N ASP A 221 4.34 41.89 -17.97
CA ASP A 221 3.29 42.48 -18.83
C ASP A 221 2.89 41.57 -19.99
N ASP A 222 2.86 40.25 -19.75
CA ASP A 222 2.57 39.21 -20.74
C ASP A 222 1.32 38.41 -20.34
N LEU A 223 0.15 38.99 -20.60
CA LEU A 223 -1.14 38.36 -20.30
C LEU A 223 -1.35 37.04 -21.07
N ASN A 224 -0.78 36.91 -22.27
CA ASN A 224 -0.95 35.71 -23.10
C ASN A 224 -0.23 34.50 -22.48
N LYS A 225 1.00 34.67 -21.99
CA LYS A 225 1.69 33.62 -21.24
C LYS A 225 0.98 33.29 -19.93
N GLY A 226 0.44 34.31 -19.26
CA GLY A 226 -0.37 34.09 -18.06
C GLY A 226 -1.59 33.21 -18.33
N LEU A 227 -2.32 33.48 -19.43
CA LEU A 227 -3.44 32.64 -19.88
C LEU A 227 -3.00 31.23 -20.26
N LEU A 228 -1.86 31.06 -20.90
CA LEU A 228 -1.32 29.74 -21.26
C LEU A 228 -1.09 28.88 -20.01
N ALA A 229 -0.50 29.45 -18.96
CA ALA A 229 -0.29 28.76 -17.69
C ALA A 229 -1.62 28.34 -17.02
N LEU A 230 -2.62 29.21 -17.02
CA LEU A 230 -3.95 28.89 -16.47
C LEU A 230 -4.66 27.80 -17.30
N ASN A 231 -4.59 27.89 -18.63
CA ASN A 231 -5.19 26.91 -19.53
C ASN A 231 -4.53 25.52 -19.40
N LYS A 232 -3.22 25.45 -19.15
CA LYS A 232 -2.53 24.19 -18.85
C LYS A 232 -3.16 23.45 -17.66
N PHE A 233 -3.56 24.18 -16.61
CA PHE A 233 -4.28 23.60 -15.48
C PHE A 233 -5.70 23.16 -15.86
N ILE A 234 -6.43 23.96 -16.64
CA ILE A 234 -7.80 23.64 -17.10
C ILE A 234 -7.80 22.37 -17.95
N ASP A 235 -6.94 22.30 -18.96
CA ASP A 235 -6.84 21.16 -19.87
C ASP A 235 -6.47 19.89 -19.11
N GLY A 236 -5.51 19.99 -18.20
CA GLY A 236 -5.13 18.88 -17.33
C GLY A 236 -6.26 18.44 -16.40
N SER A 237 -7.02 19.39 -15.86
CA SER A 237 -8.18 19.12 -15.00
C SER A 237 -9.32 18.44 -15.75
N ARG A 238 -9.59 18.84 -16.99
CA ARG A 238 -10.57 18.20 -17.88
C ARG A 238 -10.14 16.78 -18.23
N LYS A 239 -8.87 16.55 -18.57
CA LYS A 239 -8.32 15.21 -18.83
C LYS A 239 -8.46 14.26 -17.64
N LEU A 240 -8.33 14.77 -16.42
CA LEU A 240 -8.50 14.00 -15.19
C LEU A 240 -9.97 13.88 -14.73
N ASN A 241 -10.91 14.50 -15.45
CA ASN A 241 -12.33 14.62 -15.08
C ASN A 241 -12.55 15.10 -13.64
N LYS A 242 -11.78 16.10 -13.21
CA LYS A 242 -11.95 16.68 -11.88
C LYS A 242 -12.43 18.13 -12.00
N LEU A 243 -13.72 18.37 -11.92
CA LEU A 243 -14.31 19.71 -12.04
C LEU A 243 -14.76 20.19 -10.66
N ASP A 244 -13.81 20.69 -9.86
CA ASP A 244 -14.01 21.08 -8.46
C ASP A 244 -13.76 22.58 -8.23
N GLU A 245 -13.78 23.02 -6.97
CA GLU A 245 -13.52 24.42 -6.59
C GLU A 245 -12.15 24.95 -7.08
N HIS A 246 -11.15 24.08 -7.24
CA HIS A 246 -9.85 24.48 -7.77
C HIS A 246 -9.95 24.83 -9.26
N PHE A 247 -10.72 24.05 -10.02
CA PHE A 247 -11.03 24.33 -11.42
C PHE A 247 -11.75 25.67 -11.59
N VAL A 248 -12.78 25.90 -10.77
CA VAL A 248 -13.56 27.14 -10.78
C VAL A 248 -12.69 28.36 -10.47
N ALA A 249 -11.80 28.26 -9.48
CA ALA A 249 -10.88 29.36 -9.16
C ALA A 249 -9.97 29.75 -10.33
N VAL A 250 -9.53 28.77 -11.15
CA VAL A 250 -8.69 29.04 -12.32
C VAL A 250 -9.52 29.61 -13.48
N LEU A 251 -10.72 29.08 -13.74
CA LEU A 251 -11.65 29.66 -14.72
C LEU A 251 -11.93 31.15 -14.43
N PHE A 252 -12.13 31.49 -13.16
CA PHE A 252 -12.34 32.87 -12.76
C PHE A 252 -11.15 33.77 -13.12
N ASN A 253 -9.91 33.33 -12.86
CA ASN A 253 -8.71 34.09 -13.25
C ASN A 253 -8.56 34.20 -14.78
N VAL A 254 -8.93 33.15 -15.54
CA VAL A 254 -8.95 33.21 -17.01
C VAL A 254 -9.94 34.27 -17.50
N ALA A 255 -11.16 34.31 -16.94
CA ALA A 255 -12.17 35.31 -17.28
C ALA A 255 -11.67 36.74 -17.00
N CYS A 256 -11.02 36.97 -15.86
CA CYS A 256 -10.38 38.24 -15.54
C CYS A 256 -9.33 38.65 -16.59
N TYR A 257 -8.44 37.72 -16.98
CA TYR A 257 -7.33 38.02 -17.89
C TYR A 257 -7.83 38.27 -19.32
N LYS A 258 -8.84 37.52 -19.76
CA LYS A 258 -9.50 37.76 -21.05
C LYS A 258 -10.21 39.11 -21.07
N THR A 259 -10.91 39.46 -20.00
CA THR A 259 -11.57 40.77 -19.85
C THR A 259 -10.58 41.92 -19.99
N GLU A 260 -9.41 41.80 -19.36
CA GLU A 260 -8.34 42.79 -19.46
C GLU A 260 -7.72 42.88 -20.86
N LEU A 261 -7.48 41.73 -21.51
CA LEU A 261 -7.02 41.70 -22.91
C LEU A 261 -8.01 42.40 -23.85
N ILE A 262 -9.30 42.11 -23.72
CA ILE A 262 -10.36 42.71 -24.54
C ILE A 262 -10.39 44.22 -24.32
N LYS A 263 -10.32 44.67 -23.07
CA LYS A 263 -10.27 46.10 -22.72
C LYS A 263 -9.07 46.82 -23.34
N ASN A 264 -7.92 46.15 -23.40
CA ASN A 264 -6.68 46.72 -23.92
C ASN A 264 -6.60 46.66 -25.46
N SER A 265 -7.25 45.67 -26.08
CA SER A 265 -7.41 45.60 -27.53
C SER A 265 -8.54 46.53 -27.97
N LYS A 266 -8.24 47.63 -28.66
CA LYS A 266 -9.27 48.51 -29.27
C LYS A 266 -9.97 47.85 -30.47
N ALA A 267 -10.31 46.57 -30.35
CA ALA A 267 -10.73 45.71 -31.45
C ALA A 267 -12.22 45.86 -31.74
N GLU A 268 -12.58 45.82 -33.02
CA GLU A 268 -13.97 45.81 -33.50
C GLU A 268 -14.77 44.60 -32.95
N ASN A 269 -14.08 43.52 -32.56
CA ASN A 269 -14.68 42.27 -32.07
C ASN A 269 -14.78 42.19 -30.53
N ALA A 270 -14.73 43.31 -29.81
CA ALA A 270 -14.81 43.31 -28.34
C ALA A 270 -16.05 42.56 -27.81
N SER A 271 -17.18 42.64 -28.54
CA SER A 271 -18.41 41.94 -28.18
C SER A 271 -18.28 40.41 -28.22
N GLU A 272 -17.66 39.86 -29.26
CA GLU A 272 -17.40 38.41 -29.37
C GLU A 272 -16.49 37.93 -28.23
N GLY A 273 -15.48 38.74 -27.89
CA GLY A 273 -14.59 38.46 -26.76
C GLY A 273 -15.35 38.39 -25.43
N PHE A 274 -16.25 39.34 -25.16
CA PHE A 274 -17.04 39.34 -23.93
C PHE A 274 -18.03 38.17 -23.85
N GLN A 275 -18.58 37.71 -24.98
CA GLN A 275 -19.38 36.48 -25.02
C GLN A 275 -18.55 35.24 -24.66
N GLU A 276 -17.27 35.19 -25.01
CA GLU A 276 -16.39 34.11 -24.58
C GLU A 276 -16.13 34.15 -23.07
N VAL A 277 -15.93 35.35 -22.51
CA VAL A 277 -15.82 35.56 -21.06
C VAL A 277 -17.09 35.09 -20.35
N GLU A 278 -18.27 35.44 -20.87
CA GLU A 278 -19.57 35.01 -20.34
C GLU A 278 -19.65 33.48 -20.25
N LYS A 279 -19.32 32.75 -21.32
CA LYS A 279 -19.32 31.28 -21.33
C LYS A 279 -18.41 30.67 -20.26
N ILE A 280 -17.23 31.25 -20.06
CA ILE A 280 -16.28 30.79 -19.03
C ILE A 280 -16.85 31.00 -17.62
N LEU A 281 -17.50 32.15 -17.40
CA LEU A 281 -18.15 32.47 -16.13
C LEU A 281 -19.39 31.60 -15.89
N GLU A 282 -20.18 31.29 -16.92
CA GLU A 282 -21.30 30.35 -16.85
C GLU A 282 -20.82 28.93 -16.50
N GLU A 283 -19.73 28.46 -17.13
CA GLU A 283 -19.11 27.17 -16.78
C GLU A 283 -18.70 27.16 -15.30
N ALA A 284 -18.04 28.22 -14.83
CA ALA A 284 -17.66 28.37 -13.42
C ALA A 284 -18.88 28.32 -12.47
N ILE A 285 -19.97 29.02 -12.80
CA ILE A 285 -21.22 29.05 -12.00
C ILE A 285 -21.90 27.68 -12.01
N SER A 286 -21.89 26.97 -13.13
CA SER A 286 -22.50 25.64 -13.24
C SER A 286 -21.86 24.62 -12.31
N ILE A 287 -20.55 24.77 -12.05
CA ILE A 287 -19.78 23.90 -11.17
C ILE A 287 -19.90 24.35 -9.71
N SER A 288 -19.83 25.66 -9.45
CA SER A 288 -20.00 26.22 -8.10
C SER A 288 -20.89 27.46 -8.14
N PRO A 289 -22.19 27.31 -7.83
CA PRO A 289 -23.14 28.43 -7.83
C PRO A 289 -22.76 29.57 -6.89
N ALA A 290 -22.00 29.28 -5.82
CA ALA A 290 -21.50 30.28 -4.87
C ALA A 290 -20.57 31.31 -5.50
N VAL A 291 -19.96 31.00 -6.66
CA VAL A 291 -19.10 31.96 -7.39
C VAL A 291 -19.94 33.04 -8.10
N ARG A 292 -21.25 32.80 -8.29
CA ARG A 292 -22.16 33.83 -8.80
C ARG A 292 -22.11 35.10 -7.96
N ASP A 293 -22.08 34.97 -6.64
CA ASP A 293 -22.03 36.11 -5.72
C ASP A 293 -20.66 36.80 -5.76
N GLN A 294 -19.58 36.13 -6.16
CA GLN A 294 -18.28 36.77 -6.38
C GLN A 294 -18.22 37.51 -7.72
N ILE A 295 -18.93 36.99 -8.74
CA ILE A 295 -19.01 37.60 -10.07
C ILE A 295 -19.96 38.80 -10.05
N TYR A 296 -21.07 38.73 -9.31
CA TYR A 296 -22.18 39.70 -9.37
C TYR A 296 -22.55 40.35 -8.04
N GLY A 297 -21.90 39.99 -6.92
CA GLY A 297 -22.18 40.53 -5.60
C GLY A 297 -21.79 42.01 -5.47
N SER A 298 -22.58 42.70 -4.65
CA SER A 298 -22.71 44.15 -4.44
C SER A 298 -21.56 45.07 -4.93
N ASP A 299 -21.94 46.13 -5.66
CA ASP A 299 -21.12 47.27 -6.13
C ASP A 299 -20.28 48.00 -5.04
N ASP A 300 -20.39 47.61 -3.76
CA ASP A 300 -19.70 48.20 -2.59
C ASP A 300 -18.43 47.44 -2.14
N SER A 301 -18.10 46.31 -2.78
CA SER A 301 -16.91 45.54 -2.45
C SER A 301 -15.70 46.04 -3.27
N SER A 302 -14.60 46.39 -2.61
CA SER A 302 -13.37 46.92 -3.24
C SER A 302 -12.37 45.81 -3.58
N THR A 303 -12.85 44.63 -4.01
CA THR A 303 -11.97 43.49 -4.26
C THR A 303 -11.21 43.63 -5.59
N THR A 304 -10.04 42.98 -5.70
CA THR A 304 -9.25 42.96 -6.95
C THR A 304 -10.04 42.33 -8.11
N ALA A 305 -10.90 41.36 -7.80
CA ALA A 305 -11.84 40.75 -8.74
C ALA A 305 -12.82 41.76 -9.35
N ASP A 306 -13.33 42.70 -8.53
CA ASP A 306 -14.22 43.77 -9.01
C ASP A 306 -13.54 44.72 -9.99
N LYS A 307 -12.22 44.93 -9.85
CA LYS A 307 -11.44 45.76 -10.79
C LYS A 307 -11.26 45.08 -12.15
N ASP A 308 -11.00 43.77 -12.13
CA ASP A 308 -10.68 43.02 -13.34
C ASP A 308 -11.92 42.71 -14.19
N LEU A 309 -13.08 42.44 -13.58
CA LEU A 309 -14.33 42.13 -14.30
C LEU A 309 -15.22 43.34 -14.59
N LYS A 310 -14.82 44.55 -14.17
CA LYS A 310 -15.63 45.75 -14.35
C LYS A 310 -16.07 45.98 -15.81
N ALA A 311 -15.13 45.87 -16.75
CA ALA A 311 -15.41 46.09 -18.17
C ALA A 311 -16.44 45.09 -18.73
N TYR A 312 -16.38 43.84 -18.27
CA TYR A 312 -17.38 42.82 -18.61
C TYR A 312 -18.77 43.16 -18.06
N ARG A 313 -18.86 43.57 -16.79
CA ARG A 313 -20.14 43.97 -16.17
C ARG A 313 -20.75 45.20 -16.85
N ASP A 314 -19.92 46.18 -17.20
CA ASP A 314 -20.36 47.39 -17.92
C ASP A 314 -20.91 47.01 -19.32
N TRP A 315 -20.23 46.11 -20.03
CA TRP A 315 -20.72 45.55 -21.29
C TRP A 315 -22.07 44.83 -21.11
N GLN A 316 -22.22 43.98 -20.09
CA GLN A 316 -23.46 43.26 -19.83
C GLN A 316 -24.63 44.21 -19.54
N LYS A 317 -24.41 45.27 -18.74
CA LYS A 317 -25.40 46.33 -18.49
C LYS A 317 -25.81 47.04 -19.79
N SER A 318 -24.87 47.29 -20.71
CA SER A 318 -25.16 47.92 -22.00
C SER A 318 -26.07 47.04 -22.88
N GLN A 319 -25.85 45.72 -22.90
CA GLN A 319 -26.69 44.76 -23.64
C GLN A 319 -28.13 44.75 -23.09
N ALA A 320 -28.29 44.73 -21.76
CA ALA A 320 -29.60 44.76 -21.13
C ALA A 320 -30.39 46.06 -21.44
N SER A 321 -29.70 47.21 -21.48
CA SER A 321 -30.33 48.50 -21.81
C SER A 321 -30.73 48.64 -23.28
N GLY A 322 -29.98 47.99 -24.19
CA GLY A 322 -30.28 47.95 -25.62
C GLY A 322 -31.51 47.09 -25.96
N GLN A 323 -31.82 46.08 -25.15
CA GLN A 323 -33.01 45.23 -25.34
C GLN A 323 -34.30 45.84 -24.76
N SER A 324 -34.21 46.78 -23.81
CA SER A 324 -35.39 47.47 -23.24
C SER A 324 -35.93 48.63 -24.09
N SER A 325 -35.28 48.94 -25.20
CA SER A 325 -35.60 50.09 -26.08
C SER A 325 -36.02 49.70 -27.51
N SER A 326 -36.21 48.41 -27.76
CA SER A 326 -36.73 47.81 -29.01
C SER A 326 -38.07 47.14 -28.78
#